data_AF-A0A6I7QFC5-F1
#
_entry.id   AF-A0A6I7QFC5-F1
#
_cell.length_a   1.000
_cell.length_b   1.000
_cell.length_c   1.000
_cell.angle_alpha   90.00
_cell.angle_beta   90.00
_cell.angle_gamma   90.00
#
_symmetry.space_group_name_H-M   'P 1'
#
loop_
_entity.id
_entity.type
_entity.pdbx_description
1 polymer ?
#
loop_
_entity_poly.entity_id
_entity_poly.type
_entity_poly.pdbx_seq_one_letter_code
_entity_poly.pdbx_strand_id
1 'polypeptide(L)' 'MAKRQAFGEEAQAMKQAQRKMAKVIISTKNERGKYSYKETMMDQDSVSEFIQRNKK' A
#
# COMPACT_ATOMS: atom_id res chain seq x y z
N MET A 1 3.67 3.05 36.78
CA MET A 1 4.03 3.55 35.43
C MET A 1 4.85 2.49 34.68
N ALA A 2 4.26 1.32 34.42
CA ALA A 2 4.88 0.23 33.65
C ALA A 2 3.80 -0.52 32.83
N LYS A 3 2.60 -0.67 33.39
CA LYS A 3 1.45 -1.26 32.69
C LYS A 3 0.86 -0.43 31.54
N ARG A 4 1.15 0.87 31.39
CA ARG A 4 0.58 1.68 30.29
C ARG A 4 1.40 1.61 28.99
N GLN A 5 2.72 1.40 29.07
CA GLN A 5 3.58 1.30 27.89
C GLN A 5 3.43 -0.05 27.17
N ALA A 6 3.34 -1.16 27.91
CA ALA A 6 3.17 -2.50 27.33
C ALA A 6 1.90 -2.64 26.48
N PHE A 7 0.78 -2.03 26.91
CA PHE A 7 -0.46 -2.01 26.13
C PHE A 7 -0.33 -1.25 24.80
N GLY A 8 0.53 -0.24 24.73
CA GLY A 8 0.77 0.53 23.51
C GLY A 8 1.55 -0.26 22.46
N GLU A 9 2.55 -1.03 22.90
CA GLU A 9 3.37 -1.86 22.03
C GLU A 9 2.58 -3.05 21.47
N GLU A 10 1.78 -3.73 22.29
CA GLU A 10 0.92 -4.83 21.83
C GLU A 10 -0.17 -4.36 20.86
N ALA A 11 -0.77 -3.19 21.12
CA ALA A 11 -1.75 -2.61 20.21
C ALA A 11 -1.15 -2.17 18.87
N GLN A 12 0.09 -1.65 18.88
CA GLN A 12 0.81 -1.34 17.64
C GLN A 12 1.21 -2.60 16.88
N ALA A 13 1.66 -3.65 17.57
CA ALA A 13 1.99 -4.93 16.96
C ALA A 13 0.77 -5.58 16.30
N MET A 14 -0.39 -5.57 16.96
CA MET A 14 -1.65 -6.05 16.38
C MET A 14 -2.08 -5.23 15.15
N LYS A 15 -1.92 -3.91 15.18
CA LYS A 15 -2.20 -3.06 14.00
C LYS A 15 -1.25 -3.37 12.83
N GLN A 16 0.02 -3.66 13.10
CA GLN A 16 0.96 -4.08 12.06
C GLN A 16 0.65 -5.47 11.50
N ALA A 17 0.23 -6.41 12.36
CA ALA A 17 -0.16 -7.75 11.95
C ALA A 17 -1.45 -7.77 11.10
N GLN A 18 -2.33 -6.78 11.29
CA GLN A 18 -3.56 -6.61 10.49
C GLN A 18 -3.35 -5.80 9.21
N ARG A 19 -2.12 -5.42 8.85
CA ARG A 19 -1.86 -4.72 7.59
C ARG A 19 -2.32 -5.57 6.40
N LYS A 20 -3.23 -5.02 5.62
CA LYS A 20 -3.72 -5.63 4.39
C LYS A 20 -2.85 -5.14 3.24
N MET A 21 -2.23 -6.09 2.55
CA MET A 21 -1.47 -5.79 1.35
C MET A 21 -2.40 -5.76 0.14
N ALA A 22 -2.15 -4.83 -0.77
CA ALA A 22 -2.83 -4.70 -2.05
C ALA A 22 -1.83 -4.85 -3.19
N LYS A 23 -2.19 -5.64 -4.20
CA LYS A 23 -1.48 -5.68 -5.47
C LYS A 23 -2.04 -4.59 -6.38
N VAL A 24 -1.18 -3.67 -6.79
CA VAL A 24 -1.55 -2.56 -7.69
C VAL A 24 -0.92 -2.80 -9.05
N ILE A 25 -1.73 -2.68 -10.10
CA ILE A 25 -1.30 -2.81 -11.49
C ILE A 25 -1.67 -1.52 -12.23
N ILE A 26 -0.65 -0.82 -12.74
CA ILE A 26 -0.85 0.38 -13.57
C ILE A 26 -0.59 0.00 -15.03
N SER A 27 -1.62 0.15 -15.87
CA SER A 27 -1.48 -0.01 -17.32
C SER A 27 -1.19 1.34 -17.96
N THR A 28 -0.20 1.39 -18.85
CA THR A 28 0.13 2.59 -19.64
C THR A 28 0.16 2.22 -21.12
N LYS A 29 -0.66 2.91 -21.91
CA LYS A 29 -0.66 2.80 -23.37
C LYS A 29 0.48 3.63 -23.95
N ASN A 30 1.31 3.03 -24.79
CA ASN A 30 2.35 3.75 -25.52
C ASN A 30 1.82 4.30 -26.86
N GLU A 31 2.62 5.15 -27.50
CA GLU A 31 2.29 5.79 -28.80
C GLU A 31 2.03 4.77 -29.92
N ARG A 32 2.62 3.57 -29.81
CA ARG A 32 2.44 2.46 -30.75
C ARG A 32 1.19 1.61 -30.45
N GLY A 33 0.34 2.06 -29.53
CA GLY A 33 -0.92 1.41 -29.17
C GLY A 33 -0.79 0.16 -28.29
N LYS A 34 0.41 -0.20 -27.84
CA LYS A 34 0.63 -1.33 -26.93
C LYS A 34 0.50 -0.90 -25.47
N TYR A 35 0.03 -1.81 -24.62
CA TYR A 35 -0.01 -1.60 -23.17
C TYR A 35 1.23 -2.17 -22.49
N SER A 36 1.77 -1.40 -21.55
CA SER A 36 2.77 -1.84 -20.58
C SER A 36 2.13 -1.87 -19.20
N TYR A 37 2.56 -2.81 -18.36
CA TYR A 37 2.02 -3.00 -17.01
C TYR A 37 3.13 -2.85 -15.99
N LYS A 38 2.88 -2.06 -14.95
CA LYS A 38 3.75 -1.96 -13.78
C LYS A 38 3.00 -2.55 -12.58
N GLU A 39 3.56 -3.62 -12.02
CA GLU A 39 3.00 -4.31 -10.87
C GLU A 39 3.80 -3.98 -9.61
N THR A 40 3.10 -3.76 -8.49
CA THR A 40 3.74 -3.56 -7.19
C THR A 40 2.80 -4.00 -6.08
N MET A 41 3.38 -4.46 -4.98
CA MET A 41 2.67 -4.80 -3.75
C MET A 41 2.89 -3.66 -2.75
N MET A 42 1.82 -3.11 -2.20
CA MET A 42 1.90 -2.05 -1.18
C MET A 42 0.82 -2.22 -0.13
N ASP A 43 0.92 -1.44 0.94
CA ASP A 43 -0.15 -1.37 1.94
C ASP A 43 -1.44 -0.80 1.32
N GLN A 44 -2.58 -1.40 1.67
CA GLN A 44 -3.90 -1.02 1.16
C GLN A 44 -4.18 0.48 1.33
N ASP A 45 -3.74 1.08 2.43
CA ASP A 45 -4.01 2.49 2.73
C ASP A 45 -3.22 3.43 1.82
N SER A 46 -2.10 2.96 1.26
CA SER A 46 -1.22 3.74 0.36
C SER A 46 -1.64 3.70 -1.12
N VAL A 47 -2.59 2.83 -1.49
CA VAL A 47 -2.98 2.58 -2.89
C VAL A 47 -3.53 3.83 -3.57
N SER A 48 -4.40 4.57 -2.88
CA SER A 48 -5.07 5.76 -3.45
C SER A 48 -4.05 6.82 -3.88
N GLU A 49 -3.12 7.15 -2.98
CA GLU A 49 -2.06 8.12 -3.26
C GLU A 49 -1.13 7.63 -4.37
N PHE A 50 -0.77 6.36 -4.37
CA PHE A 50 0.06 5.78 -5.43
C PHE A 50 -0.61 5.87 -6.80
N ILE A 51 -1.91 5.57 -6.90
CA ILE A 51 -2.66 5.69 -8.16
C ILE A 51 -2.70 7.14 -8.62
N GLN A 52 -2.97 8.09 -7.72
CA GLN A 52 -3.02 9.52 -8.05
C GLN A 52 -1.67 10.03 -8.59
N ARG A 53 -0.55 9.66 -7.96
CA ARG A 53 0.81 10.04 -8.40
C ARG A 53 1.19 9.47 -9.76
N ASN A 54 0.61 8.34 -10.16
CA ASN A 54 0.91 7.66 -11.43
C ASN A 54 -0.16 7.91 -12.51
N LYS A 55 -1.17 8.74 -12.21
CA LYS A 55 -2.17 9.15 -13.18
C LYS A 55 -1.53 10.18 -14.11
N LYS A 56 -1.26 9.77 -15.35
CA LYS A 56 -0.82 10.67 -16.43
C LYS A 56 -2.02 11.43 -17.00
#